data_AF-A0A835VWE1-F1
#
_entry.id   AF-A0A835VWE1-F1
#
_cell.length_a   1.000
_cell.length_b   1.000
_cell.length_c   1.000
_cell.angle_alpha   90.00
_cell.angle_beta   90.00
_cell.angle_gamma   90.00
#
_symmetry.space_group_name_H-M   'P 1'
#
loop_
_entity.id
_entity.type
_entity.pdbx_description
1 polymer ?
#
loop_
_entity_poly.entity_id
_entity_poly.type
_entity_poly.pdbx_seq_one_letter_code
_entity_poly.pdbx_strand_id
1 'polypeptide(L)'
;MDRARKAVWQPAMPRPVQLVLALALMMCAAVGSASTVVPTVNDTPTPLLPSLSNDTSSGLVPAPLLSTNETLSADVRRHHRRHLQSCQDLTSYGGKAVCSTCCATWKNQGKCDGSGSTVLGGGNVKTVICPKTCGACATGPSPSASPNNGGGCPSGWSPAVGTLYDSWPKPNTRECKDYSGCQWAGRFNFGPSSEKPCKSPSMLLDGGNGDKTCRYPPDVVKGWNMAATYDLDSSPLYGKKLQVMVQTAPLRTVTVNVMDVCKDSDCKMCCRDNTGNKAWKLIDLEKGPASALLGFDTSSAKFDINDVNYPVHNGLRKGAASGAMALCYKIVGAADKFP
;
A
#
# COMPACT_ATOMS: atom_id res chain seq x y z
N MET A 1 32.56 -38.95 -43.63
CA MET A 1 32.89 -37.51 -43.54
C MET A 1 32.64 -37.09 -42.10
N ASP A 2 33.73 -36.64 -41.48
CA ASP A 2 33.96 -36.04 -40.16
C ASP A 2 33.63 -36.74 -38.83
N ARG A 3 34.74 -37.24 -38.24
CA ARG A 3 35.02 -37.52 -36.82
C ARG A 3 35.19 -36.21 -36.03
N ALA A 4 34.91 -36.27 -34.71
CA ALA A 4 35.84 -36.00 -33.59
C ALA A 4 35.04 -35.52 -32.36
N ARG A 5 34.89 -36.32 -31.28
CA ARG A 5 35.75 -36.46 -30.09
C ARG A 5 36.19 -35.16 -29.39
N LYS A 6 35.70 -35.04 -28.15
CA LYS A 6 36.31 -34.54 -26.89
C LYS A 6 36.95 -33.13 -26.87
N ALA A 7 36.47 -32.29 -25.95
CA ALA A 7 37.32 -31.61 -24.97
C ALA A 7 36.49 -31.15 -23.76
N VAL A 8 36.90 -31.58 -22.56
CA VAL A 8 36.48 -31.05 -21.27
C VAL A 8 37.38 -29.85 -20.98
N TRP A 9 36.79 -28.68 -20.69
CA TRP A 9 37.50 -27.50 -20.24
C TRP A 9 37.03 -27.13 -18.83
N GLN A 10 37.94 -27.22 -17.86
CA GLN A 10 37.80 -26.62 -16.54
C GLN A 10 38.55 -25.29 -16.52
N PRO A 11 37.95 -24.18 -16.08
CA PRO A 11 38.69 -22.94 -15.85
C PRO A 11 39.43 -22.97 -14.50
N ALA A 12 40.69 -22.51 -14.55
CA ALA A 12 41.62 -22.38 -13.45
C ALA A 12 41.22 -21.29 -12.44
N MET A 13 41.43 -21.57 -11.15
CA MET A 13 41.31 -20.59 -10.07
C MET A 13 42.59 -19.74 -9.94
N PRO A 14 42.50 -18.42 -9.70
CA PRO A 14 43.66 -17.61 -9.33
C PRO A 14 44.03 -17.77 -7.85
N ARG A 15 45.34 -17.86 -7.60
CA ARG A 15 45.99 -17.84 -6.29
C ARG A 15 46.02 -16.42 -5.67
N PRO A 16 46.14 -16.30 -4.33
CA PRO A 16 46.00 -15.05 -3.61
C PRO A 16 47.24 -14.15 -3.71
N VAL A 17 47.01 -12.85 -3.84
CA VAL A 17 48.05 -11.82 -3.69
C VAL A 17 48.06 -11.35 -2.23
N GLN A 18 49.17 -11.62 -1.54
CA GLN A 18 49.53 -10.94 -0.30
C GLN A 18 49.88 -9.47 -0.62
N LEU A 19 49.34 -8.51 0.14
CA LEU A 19 49.94 -7.18 0.20
C LEU A 19 49.75 -6.52 1.58
N VAL A 20 50.85 -6.61 2.35
CA VAL A 20 51.51 -5.60 3.19
C VAL A 20 50.66 -4.65 4.05
N LEU A 21 50.80 -4.91 5.35
CA LEU A 21 50.56 -4.04 6.50
C LEU A 21 51.45 -2.78 6.43
N ALA A 22 50.86 -1.58 6.47
CA ALA A 22 51.58 -0.34 6.74
C ALA A 22 50.92 0.41 7.90
N LEU A 23 51.64 0.39 9.02
CA LEU A 23 51.43 1.17 10.23
C LEU A 23 51.77 2.64 9.93
N ALA A 24 50.90 3.58 10.31
CA ALA A 24 51.29 4.97 10.51
C ALA A 24 50.51 5.57 11.68
N LEU A 25 51.21 5.71 12.81
CA LEU A 25 50.94 6.67 13.86
C LEU A 25 50.96 8.08 13.25
N MET A 26 49.99 8.92 13.59
CA MET A 26 50.30 10.29 14.02
C MET A 26 49.18 10.89 14.87
N MET A 27 49.60 11.36 16.03
CA MET A 27 48.83 12.07 17.04
C MET A 27 48.38 13.45 16.53
N CYS A 28 47.21 13.91 17.00
CA CYS A 28 47.07 15.29 17.43
C CYS A 28 45.98 15.37 18.51
N ALA A 29 46.44 15.60 19.74
CA ALA A 29 45.63 15.95 20.89
C ALA A 29 45.38 17.45 20.87
N ALA A 30 44.13 17.88 21.03
CA ALA A 30 43.80 19.22 21.49
C ALA A 30 42.74 19.09 22.58
N VAL A 31 43.19 19.34 23.80
CA VAL A 31 42.43 19.27 25.05
C VAL A 31 41.73 20.62 25.21
N GLY A 32 40.39 20.63 25.12
CA GLY A 32 39.56 21.80 25.39
C GLY A 32 38.83 21.62 26.72
N SER A 33 39.25 22.40 27.71
CA SER A 33 38.81 22.40 29.10
C SER A 33 37.30 22.57 29.26
N ALA A 34 36.66 21.62 29.96
CA ALA A 34 35.31 21.78 30.48
C ALA A 34 35.38 22.47 31.86
N SER A 35 34.90 23.72 31.93
CA SER A 35 34.66 24.40 33.20
C SER A 35 33.38 23.89 33.84
N THR A 36 33.57 23.34 35.03
CA THR A 36 32.58 22.98 36.03
C THR A 36 31.78 24.21 36.46
N VAL A 37 30.46 24.22 36.25
CA VAL A 37 29.55 25.09 36.99
C VAL A 37 28.42 24.23 37.53
N VAL A 38 28.46 24.05 38.84
CA VAL A 38 27.39 23.52 39.67
C VAL A 38 26.42 24.67 39.97
N PRO A 39 25.10 24.50 39.78
CA PRO A 39 24.12 25.22 40.56
C PRO A 39 23.40 24.26 41.52
N THR A 40 23.68 24.51 42.79
CA THR A 40 22.79 24.45 43.96
C THR A 40 21.40 23.83 43.76
N VAL A 41 21.19 22.74 44.49
CA VAL A 41 19.90 22.21 44.92
C VAL A 41 19.18 23.26 45.77
N ASN A 42 17.97 23.65 45.37
CA ASN A 42 17.01 24.30 46.26
C ASN A 42 15.81 23.36 46.42
N ASP A 43 15.74 22.76 47.60
CA ASP A 43 14.57 22.07 48.13
C ASP A 43 13.45 23.07 48.40
N THR A 44 12.25 22.80 47.89
CA THR A 44 11.02 23.35 48.48
C THR A 44 9.85 22.39 48.18
N PRO A 45 9.01 22.08 49.18
CA PRO A 45 8.19 20.86 49.17
C PRO A 45 6.88 21.03 48.41
N THR A 46 6.49 19.96 47.72
CA THR A 46 5.17 19.77 47.13
C THR A 46 4.13 19.51 48.23
N PRO A 47 2.96 20.18 48.23
CA PRO A 47 1.89 19.87 49.17
C PRO A 47 1.15 18.60 48.75
N LEU A 48 0.93 17.75 49.74
CA LEU A 48 0.05 16.59 49.73
C LEU A 48 -1.38 16.98 49.34
N LEU A 49 -1.96 16.27 48.37
CA LEU A 49 -3.42 16.20 48.20
C LEU A 49 -3.86 14.73 48.33
N PRO A 50 -5.01 14.48 48.98
CA PRO A 50 -5.37 13.17 49.45
C PRO A 50 -6.00 12.28 48.37
N SER A 51 -5.71 11.00 48.54
CA SER A 51 -6.40 9.85 47.97
C SER A 51 -7.91 9.94 48.13
N LEU A 52 -8.65 9.87 47.02
CA LEU A 52 -10.06 9.48 47.02
C LEU A 52 -10.16 8.03 46.54
N SER A 53 -10.88 7.29 47.37
CA SER A 53 -11.14 5.87 47.38
C SER A 53 -11.86 5.35 46.13
N ASN A 54 -11.41 4.18 45.68
CA ASN A 54 -12.22 3.25 44.91
C ASN A 54 -13.30 2.67 45.83
N ASP A 55 -14.56 2.86 45.48
CA ASP A 55 -15.63 1.98 45.94
C ASP A 55 -16.00 1.01 44.81
N THR A 56 -15.92 -0.26 45.20
CA THR A 56 -16.44 -1.41 44.47
C THR A 56 -17.85 -1.66 44.95
N SER A 57 -18.82 -1.78 44.05
CA SER A 57 -19.97 -2.65 44.33
C SER A 57 -20.55 -3.27 43.07
N SER A 58 -20.61 -4.58 43.15
CA SER A 58 -21.19 -5.57 42.27
C SER A 58 -22.72 -5.41 42.17
N GLY A 59 -23.30 -5.73 41.02
CA GLY A 59 -24.77 -5.78 40.88
C GLY A 59 -25.21 -6.46 39.58
N LEU A 60 -25.89 -7.59 39.74
CA LEU A 60 -26.27 -8.58 38.73
C LEU A 60 -27.25 -8.11 37.65
N VAL A 61 -27.19 -8.84 36.52
CA VAL A 61 -28.13 -8.94 35.39
C VAL A 61 -29.58 -9.23 35.86
N PRO A 62 -30.62 -8.86 35.08
CA PRO A 62 -31.11 -9.81 34.07
C PRO A 62 -31.53 -9.17 32.72
N ALA A 63 -31.34 -9.93 31.65
CA ALA A 63 -32.02 -9.73 30.35
C ALA A 63 -33.51 -10.15 30.50
N PRO A 64 -34.47 -9.80 29.59
CA PRO A 64 -34.34 -10.22 28.18
C PRO A 64 -35.09 -9.40 27.08
N LEU A 65 -34.78 -9.80 25.83
CA LEU A 65 -35.56 -9.77 24.56
C LEU A 65 -35.67 -8.51 23.67
N LEU A 66 -35.20 -8.75 22.43
CA LEU A 66 -35.70 -8.30 21.10
C LEU A 66 -35.85 -6.80 20.81
N SER A 67 -34.97 -6.27 19.95
CA SER A 67 -35.37 -5.45 18.79
C SER A 67 -34.17 -5.14 17.87
N THR A 68 -34.49 -5.10 16.58
CA THR A 68 -33.72 -4.84 15.36
C THR A 68 -32.80 -3.61 15.36
N ASN A 69 -31.58 -3.76 14.83
CA ASN A 69 -31.02 -2.95 13.72
C ASN A 69 -29.52 -3.22 13.55
N GLU A 70 -29.12 -3.75 12.39
CA GLU A 70 -27.72 -3.74 11.95
C GLU A 70 -27.27 -2.29 11.72
N THR A 71 -26.44 -1.79 12.64
CA THR A 71 -25.77 -0.50 12.52
C THR A 71 -24.64 -0.60 11.49
N LEU A 72 -24.97 -0.46 10.21
CA LEU A 72 -23.99 -0.15 9.18
C LEU A 72 -23.32 1.20 9.51
N SER A 73 -21.98 1.16 9.64
CA SER A 73 -21.14 2.34 9.89
C SER A 73 -21.45 3.46 8.89
N ALA A 74 -21.41 4.71 9.37
CA ALA A 74 -21.74 5.91 8.59
C ALA A 74 -20.94 6.04 7.28
N ASP A 75 -19.78 5.39 7.19
CA ASP A 75 -18.93 5.40 6.00
C ASP A 75 -19.20 4.27 5.00
N VAL A 76 -19.77 3.13 5.40
CA VAL A 76 -20.39 2.20 4.43
C VAL A 76 -21.55 2.89 3.72
N ARG A 77 -22.31 3.72 4.45
CA ARG A 77 -23.34 4.60 3.87
C ARG A 77 -22.77 5.74 3.01
N ARG A 78 -21.50 6.12 3.15
CA ARG A 78 -20.86 7.18 2.36
C ARG A 78 -20.18 6.64 1.09
N HIS A 79 -19.59 5.45 1.16
CA HIS A 79 -19.04 4.74 -0.01
C HIS A 79 -20.18 4.19 -0.89
N HIS A 80 -21.23 3.62 -0.29
CA HIS A 80 -22.44 3.22 -1.00
C HIS A 80 -23.16 4.44 -1.62
N ARG A 81 -23.15 5.62 -0.98
CA ARG A 81 -23.68 6.87 -1.58
C ARG A 81 -22.87 7.38 -2.76
N ARG A 82 -21.53 7.35 -2.70
CA ARG A 82 -20.67 7.78 -3.83
C ARG A 82 -20.72 6.84 -5.02
N HIS A 83 -20.87 5.53 -4.78
CA HIS A 83 -21.07 4.54 -5.83
C HIS A 83 -22.51 4.57 -6.40
N LEU A 84 -23.50 4.93 -5.58
CA LEU A 84 -24.85 5.24 -6.04
C LEU A 84 -24.90 6.51 -6.89
N GLN A 85 -24.08 7.53 -6.59
CA GLN A 85 -24.07 8.80 -7.33
C GLN A 85 -23.65 8.62 -8.80
N SER A 86 -22.70 7.72 -9.08
CA SER A 86 -22.30 7.38 -10.45
C SER A 86 -23.35 6.54 -11.19
N CYS A 87 -24.12 5.71 -10.46
CA CYS A 87 -25.27 5.00 -11.03
C CYS A 87 -26.56 5.85 -11.02
N GLN A 88 -26.62 7.08 -10.48
CA GLN A 88 -27.91 7.76 -10.28
C GLN A 88 -28.41 8.53 -11.50
N ASP A 89 -27.54 8.89 -12.43
CA ASP A 89 -27.90 9.70 -13.58
C ASP A 89 -28.13 8.84 -14.83
N LEU A 90 -29.37 8.39 -15.02
CA LEU A 90 -29.79 7.66 -16.22
C LEU A 90 -29.69 8.51 -17.50
N THR A 91 -29.69 9.85 -17.38
CA THR A 91 -29.70 10.73 -18.57
C THR A 91 -28.35 10.81 -19.26
N SER A 92 -27.25 10.58 -18.55
CA SER A 92 -25.89 10.56 -19.12
C SER A 92 -25.54 9.28 -19.88
N TYR A 93 -26.34 8.21 -19.76
CA TYR A 93 -26.07 6.93 -20.43
C TYR A 93 -26.71 6.77 -21.81
N GLY A 94 -27.65 7.64 -22.22
CA GLY A 94 -28.15 7.72 -23.60
C GLY A 94 -28.57 6.37 -24.23
N GLY A 95 -29.12 5.44 -23.44
CA GLY A 95 -29.52 4.11 -23.90
C GLY A 95 -28.39 3.07 -24.06
N LYS A 96 -27.18 3.35 -23.56
CA LYS A 96 -26.04 2.40 -23.59
C LYS A 96 -26.15 1.36 -22.47
N ALA A 97 -25.56 0.19 -22.72
CA ALA A 97 -25.47 -0.89 -21.74
C ALA A 97 -24.71 -0.44 -20.47
N VAL A 98 -25.22 -0.84 -19.31
CA VAL A 98 -24.71 -0.46 -17.99
C VAL A 98 -24.19 -1.71 -17.28
N CYS A 99 -23.17 -1.58 -16.44
CA CYS A 99 -22.59 -2.73 -15.72
C CYS A 99 -23.63 -3.43 -14.84
N SER A 100 -23.44 -4.74 -14.63
CA SER A 100 -24.35 -5.60 -13.87
C SER A 100 -24.65 -5.07 -12.45
N THR A 101 -23.67 -4.43 -11.81
CA THR A 101 -23.80 -3.82 -10.48
C THR A 101 -24.76 -2.62 -10.45
N CYS A 102 -24.67 -1.72 -11.44
CA CYS A 102 -25.64 -0.61 -11.54
C CYS A 102 -27.04 -1.13 -11.95
N CYS A 103 -27.12 -2.14 -12.83
CA CYS A 103 -28.39 -2.80 -13.16
C CYS A 103 -29.10 -3.38 -11.92
N ALA A 104 -28.38 -4.12 -11.07
CA ALA A 104 -28.92 -4.69 -9.83
C ALA A 104 -29.40 -3.60 -8.87
N THR A 105 -28.63 -2.51 -8.78
CA THR A 105 -28.97 -1.35 -7.94
C THR A 105 -30.25 -0.65 -8.41
N TRP A 106 -30.48 -0.51 -9.72
CA TRP A 106 -31.70 0.10 -10.26
C TRP A 106 -32.93 -0.78 -10.15
N LYS A 107 -32.78 -2.09 -10.34
CA LYS A 107 -33.85 -3.07 -10.13
C LYS A 107 -34.34 -3.05 -8.68
N ASN A 108 -33.42 -3.02 -7.72
CA ASN A 108 -33.74 -2.94 -6.29
C ASN A 108 -34.37 -1.60 -5.87
N GLN A 109 -34.21 -0.55 -6.68
CA GLN A 109 -34.84 0.76 -6.46
C GLN A 109 -36.20 0.91 -7.17
N GLY A 110 -36.68 -0.12 -7.88
CA GLY A 110 -37.92 -0.05 -8.66
C GLY A 110 -37.87 0.95 -9.83
N LYS A 111 -36.67 1.34 -10.28
CA LYS A 111 -36.48 2.37 -11.33
C LYS A 111 -36.47 1.82 -12.75
N CYS A 112 -36.26 0.51 -12.92
CA CYS A 112 -36.36 -0.20 -14.19
C CYS A 112 -36.80 -1.65 -13.88
N ASP A 113 -37.79 -2.17 -14.60
CA ASP A 113 -38.29 -3.55 -14.49
C ASP A 113 -37.68 -4.52 -15.53
N GLY A 114 -36.89 -3.98 -16.46
CA GLY A 114 -36.19 -4.75 -17.49
C GLY A 114 -36.84 -4.71 -18.88
N SER A 115 -37.90 -3.92 -19.11
CA SER A 115 -38.41 -3.74 -20.47
C SER A 115 -39.28 -2.50 -20.64
N GLY A 116 -38.74 -1.46 -21.28
CA GLY A 116 -39.53 -0.32 -21.78
C GLY A 116 -39.29 1.00 -21.04
N SER A 117 -39.92 2.07 -21.54
CA SER A 117 -39.89 3.40 -20.93
C SER A 117 -40.82 3.46 -19.73
N THR A 118 -40.28 3.82 -18.56
CA THR A 118 -41.08 4.10 -17.38
C THR A 118 -41.18 5.60 -17.18
N VAL A 119 -42.38 6.11 -16.94
CA VAL A 119 -42.64 7.50 -16.54
C VAL A 119 -42.70 7.53 -15.01
N LEU A 120 -41.73 8.18 -14.37
CA LEU A 120 -41.78 8.42 -12.93
C LEU A 120 -42.67 9.65 -12.67
N GLY A 121 -43.80 9.43 -12.00
CA GLY A 121 -44.75 10.48 -11.63
C GLY A 121 -44.18 11.46 -10.61
N GLY A 122 -44.13 12.74 -10.98
CA GLY A 122 -43.67 13.83 -10.12
C GLY A 122 -43.29 15.08 -10.91
N GLY A 123 -44.28 15.75 -11.53
CA GLY A 123 -44.22 17.15 -11.98
C GLY A 123 -43.37 17.52 -13.21
N ASN A 124 -42.43 16.69 -13.65
CA ASN A 124 -41.70 16.91 -14.91
C ASN A 124 -41.44 15.56 -15.60
N VAL A 125 -42.14 15.29 -16.70
CA VAL A 125 -42.03 14.03 -17.44
C VAL A 125 -40.65 13.98 -18.12
N LYS A 126 -39.70 13.28 -17.52
CA LYS A 126 -38.48 12.81 -18.20
C LYS A 126 -38.67 11.36 -18.58
N THR A 127 -38.76 11.09 -19.88
CA THR A 127 -38.76 9.71 -20.41
C THR A 127 -37.40 9.08 -20.16
N VAL A 128 -37.34 8.09 -19.28
CA VAL A 128 -36.13 7.29 -19.05
C VAL A 128 -36.20 6.07 -19.96
N ILE A 129 -35.16 5.85 -20.77
CA ILE A 129 -35.03 4.67 -21.63
C ILE A 129 -34.13 3.67 -20.91
N CYS A 130 -34.72 2.62 -20.32
CA CYS A 130 -33.96 1.53 -19.71
C CYS A 130 -33.38 0.61 -20.80
N PRO A 131 -32.10 0.18 -20.70
CA PRO A 131 -31.53 -0.78 -21.65
C PRO A 131 -32.21 -2.15 -21.53
N LYS A 132 -32.50 -2.79 -22.68
CA LYS A 132 -33.23 -4.08 -22.77
C LYS A 132 -32.44 -5.29 -22.25
N THR A 133 -31.11 -5.19 -22.15
CA THR A 133 -30.24 -6.28 -21.71
C THR A 133 -29.09 -5.72 -20.88
N CYS A 134 -28.88 -6.27 -19.67
CA CYS A 134 -27.66 -6.02 -18.91
C CYS A 134 -26.52 -6.86 -19.54
N GLY A 135 -25.63 -6.20 -20.30
CA GLY A 135 -24.51 -6.87 -20.95
C GLY A 135 -23.38 -7.19 -19.96
N ALA A 136 -22.58 -8.21 -20.27
CA ALA A 136 -21.25 -8.35 -19.67
C ALA A 136 -20.43 -7.10 -19.98
N CYS A 137 -19.55 -6.68 -19.07
CA CYS A 137 -18.64 -5.57 -19.31
C CYS A 137 -17.93 -5.80 -20.64
N ALA A 138 -18.15 -4.91 -21.61
CA ALA A 138 -17.33 -4.92 -22.83
C ALA A 138 -15.87 -4.81 -22.37
N THR A 139 -15.08 -5.83 -22.63
CA THR A 139 -13.62 -5.68 -22.67
C THR A 139 -13.39 -4.64 -23.75
N GLY A 140 -13.23 -3.38 -23.34
CA GLY A 140 -12.99 -2.29 -24.26
C GLY A 140 -11.84 -2.68 -25.19
N PRO A 141 -11.87 -2.30 -26.48
CA PRO A 141 -10.75 -2.54 -27.37
C PRO A 141 -9.48 -2.05 -26.68
N SER A 142 -8.46 -2.91 -26.67
CA SER A 142 -7.11 -2.56 -26.23
C SER A 142 -6.78 -1.18 -26.80
N PRO A 143 -6.61 -0.15 -25.97
CA PRO A 143 -6.50 1.20 -26.48
C PRO A 143 -5.23 1.30 -27.32
N SER A 144 -5.43 1.36 -28.63
CA SER A 144 -4.42 1.83 -29.57
C SER A 144 -3.95 3.19 -29.07
N ALA A 145 -2.64 3.36 -28.99
CA ALA A 145 -1.97 4.49 -28.38
C ALA A 145 -2.50 5.82 -28.94
N SER A 146 -3.37 6.49 -28.18
CA SER A 146 -3.80 7.85 -28.48
C SER A 146 -2.75 8.83 -27.93
N PRO A 147 -2.36 9.86 -28.68
CA PRO A 147 -1.26 10.75 -28.30
C PRO A 147 -1.69 11.69 -27.17
N ASN A 148 -1.08 11.51 -25.99
CA ASN A 148 -1.30 12.36 -24.81
C ASN A 148 -0.39 13.59 -24.87
N ASN A 149 -0.98 14.78 -24.81
CA ASN A 149 -0.31 16.07 -24.50
C ASN A 149 0.00 16.24 -23.00
N GLY A 150 0.16 15.15 -22.24
CA GLY A 150 0.59 15.17 -20.85
C GLY A 150 1.95 14.49 -20.76
N GLY A 151 3.02 15.27 -20.54
CA GLY A 151 4.41 14.82 -20.52
C GLY A 151 4.56 13.46 -19.83
N GLY A 152 4.93 12.45 -20.62
CA GLY A 152 5.12 11.08 -20.13
C GLY A 152 6.30 10.97 -19.17
N CYS A 153 6.66 9.75 -18.80
CA CYS A 153 7.87 9.53 -18.04
C CYS A 153 9.10 10.03 -18.82
N PRO A 154 10.13 10.57 -18.13
CA PRO A 154 11.36 11.00 -18.79
C PRO A 154 12.01 9.85 -19.57
N SER A 155 12.88 10.18 -20.55
CA SER A 155 13.62 9.16 -21.30
C SER A 155 14.37 8.20 -20.36
N GLY A 156 14.27 6.89 -20.62
CA GLY A 156 14.83 5.84 -19.77
C GLY A 156 13.97 5.45 -18.56
N TRP A 157 12.79 6.06 -18.39
CA TRP A 157 11.84 5.70 -17.34
C TRP A 157 10.57 5.11 -17.94
N SER A 158 10.02 4.11 -17.25
CA SER A 158 8.79 3.42 -17.60
C SER A 158 7.62 3.92 -16.73
N PRO A 159 6.40 4.04 -17.28
CA PRO A 159 5.23 4.41 -16.50
C PRO A 159 4.76 3.26 -15.60
N ALA A 160 4.34 3.62 -14.38
CA ALA A 160 3.74 2.73 -13.40
C ALA A 160 2.62 3.45 -12.64
N VAL A 161 1.82 2.69 -11.90
CA VAL A 161 0.95 3.19 -10.85
C VAL A 161 1.58 2.96 -9.49
N GLY A 162 1.26 3.82 -8.53
CA GLY A 162 1.72 3.69 -7.16
C GLY A 162 0.62 3.73 -6.14
N THR A 163 0.78 2.95 -5.09
CA THR A 163 0.02 3.05 -3.83
C THR A 163 0.99 3.01 -2.66
N LEU A 164 0.47 3.17 -1.45
CA LEU A 164 1.24 3.16 -0.22
C LEU A 164 0.68 2.06 0.69
N TYR A 165 1.55 1.40 1.44
CA TYR A 165 1.15 0.47 2.49
C TYR A 165 2.05 0.61 3.73
N ASP A 166 1.53 0.18 4.87
CA ASP A 166 2.29 0.11 6.11
C ASP A 166 2.45 -1.35 6.56
N SER A 167 3.69 -1.84 6.50
CA SER A 167 4.08 -3.20 6.90
C SER A 167 4.12 -3.42 8.43
N TRP A 168 3.96 -2.35 9.21
CA TRP A 168 3.92 -2.33 10.67
C TRP A 168 2.92 -1.26 11.13
N PRO A 169 1.62 -1.43 10.82
CA PRO A 169 0.62 -0.44 11.17
C PRO A 169 0.40 -0.43 12.67
N LYS A 170 0.07 0.75 13.21
CA LYS A 170 -0.28 0.84 14.63
C LYS A 170 -1.58 0.07 14.91
N PRO A 171 -1.74 -0.55 16.09
CA PRO A 171 -3.01 -1.16 16.46
C PRO A 171 -4.16 -0.15 16.33
N ASN A 172 -5.32 -0.63 15.91
CA ASN A 172 -6.54 0.14 15.70
C ASN A 172 -6.59 1.11 14.51
N THR A 173 -5.53 1.23 13.71
CA THR A 173 -5.57 1.98 12.43
C THR A 173 -6.40 1.26 11.38
N ARG A 174 -6.73 1.99 10.31
CA ARG A 174 -7.42 1.43 9.16
C ARG A 174 -6.57 0.37 8.48
N GLU A 175 -5.28 0.62 8.31
CA GLU A 175 -4.34 -0.36 7.75
C GLU A 175 -4.36 -1.69 8.52
N CYS A 176 -4.33 -1.61 9.85
CA CYS A 176 -4.36 -2.78 10.72
C CYS A 176 -5.65 -3.60 10.57
N LYS A 177 -6.81 -2.93 10.47
CA LYS A 177 -8.15 -3.54 10.52
C LYS A 177 -8.73 -3.92 9.15
N ASP A 178 -8.65 -3.00 8.20
CA ASP A 178 -9.34 -3.11 6.91
C ASP A 178 -8.49 -3.83 5.87
N TYR A 179 -7.15 -3.76 6.01
CA TYR A 179 -6.18 -4.28 5.05
C TYR A 179 -5.33 -5.43 5.59
N SER A 180 -5.78 -6.04 6.69
CA SER A 180 -5.08 -7.15 7.36
C SER A 180 -3.64 -6.82 7.78
N GLY A 181 -3.29 -5.53 7.90
CA GLY A 181 -1.91 -5.11 8.10
C GLY A 181 -1.32 -5.61 9.42
N CYS A 182 -2.12 -5.76 10.48
CA CYS A 182 -1.65 -6.35 11.73
C CYS A 182 -1.41 -7.87 11.64
N GLN A 183 -2.19 -8.58 10.83
CA GLN A 183 -1.98 -10.01 10.59
C GLN A 183 -0.63 -10.24 9.88
N TRP A 184 -0.36 -9.41 8.87
CA TRP A 184 0.82 -9.52 8.02
C TRP A 184 2.00 -8.66 8.48
N ALA A 185 1.90 -7.99 9.62
CA ALA A 185 2.93 -7.07 10.10
C ALA A 185 4.32 -7.73 10.13
N GLY A 186 5.31 -7.12 9.48
CA GLY A 186 6.67 -7.64 9.37
C GLY A 186 6.80 -8.99 8.66
N ARG A 187 5.80 -9.41 7.88
CA ARG A 187 5.81 -10.61 7.03
C ARG A 187 5.64 -10.21 5.58
N PHE A 188 6.35 -10.88 4.70
CA PHE A 188 6.36 -10.62 3.27
C PHE A 188 6.31 -11.95 2.52
N ASN A 189 6.05 -11.89 1.21
CA ASN A 189 5.96 -13.08 0.37
C ASN A 189 7.20 -13.99 0.43
N PHE A 190 8.39 -13.46 0.76
CA PHE A 190 9.63 -14.22 0.88
C PHE A 190 9.99 -14.68 2.31
N GLY A 191 9.26 -14.24 3.35
CA GLY A 191 9.59 -14.60 4.73
C GLY A 191 9.17 -13.57 5.79
N PRO A 192 9.57 -13.80 7.06
CA PRO A 192 10.38 -14.93 7.52
C PRO A 192 9.58 -16.24 7.62
N SER A 193 10.28 -17.38 7.69
CA SER A 193 9.65 -18.69 7.92
C SER A 193 8.98 -18.73 9.30
N SER A 194 7.91 -19.52 9.45
CA SER A 194 7.28 -19.79 10.75
C SER A 194 8.05 -20.76 11.66
N GLU A 195 9.25 -21.18 11.24
CA GLU A 195 10.14 -22.07 11.99
C GLU A 195 10.59 -21.42 13.31
N LYS A 196 10.72 -22.25 14.36
CA LYS A 196 11.21 -21.86 15.67
C LYS A 196 12.51 -22.62 15.97
N PRO A 197 13.56 -21.96 16.51
CA PRO A 197 13.65 -20.53 16.81
C PRO A 197 13.65 -19.65 15.54
N CYS A 198 13.21 -18.40 15.67
CA CYS A 198 13.21 -17.46 14.55
C CYS A 198 14.63 -17.27 14.01
N LYS A 199 14.79 -17.41 12.70
CA LYS A 199 16.09 -17.19 12.02
C LYS A 199 16.40 -15.70 11.99
N SER A 200 17.60 -15.33 12.45
CA SER A 200 18.08 -13.94 12.37
C SER A 200 17.93 -13.41 10.94
N PRO A 201 17.50 -12.14 10.77
CA PRO A 201 17.22 -11.09 11.74
C PRO A 201 15.75 -11.07 12.19
N SER A 202 14.96 -12.11 11.88
CA SER A 202 13.57 -12.18 12.35
C SER A 202 13.52 -12.48 13.85
N MET A 203 12.48 -11.97 14.49
CA MET A 203 12.24 -12.11 15.93
C MET A 203 10.80 -12.56 16.16
N LEU A 204 10.54 -13.20 17.30
CA LEU A 204 9.18 -13.53 17.71
C LEU A 204 8.47 -12.25 18.17
N LEU A 205 7.61 -11.68 17.32
CA LEU A 205 6.95 -10.39 17.56
C LEU A 205 5.44 -10.51 17.38
N ASP A 206 4.70 -9.69 18.14
CA ASP A 206 3.26 -9.51 17.99
C ASP A 206 2.98 -8.55 16.83
N GLY A 207 2.11 -8.94 15.91
CA GLY A 207 1.72 -8.11 14.76
C GLY A 207 0.75 -6.97 15.12
N GLY A 208 0.34 -6.85 16.38
CA GLY A 208 -0.66 -5.87 16.84
C GLY A 208 -2.07 -6.46 16.97
N ASN A 209 -2.22 -7.77 16.75
CA ASN A 209 -3.45 -8.53 16.90
C ASN A 209 -3.35 -9.64 17.97
N GLY A 210 -2.25 -9.69 18.74
CA GLY A 210 -1.97 -10.74 19.73
C GLY A 210 -1.23 -11.95 19.15
N ASP A 211 -1.08 -12.05 17.82
CA ASP A 211 -0.42 -13.18 17.17
C ASP A 211 1.11 -12.99 17.11
N LYS A 212 1.79 -13.81 17.92
CA LYS A 212 3.26 -13.86 17.98
C LYS A 212 3.81 -14.93 17.05
N THR A 213 4.44 -14.49 15.97
CA THR A 213 5.17 -15.32 15.00
C THR A 213 6.52 -14.67 14.69
N CYS A 214 7.38 -15.39 13.98
CA CYS A 214 8.59 -14.79 13.43
C CYS A 214 8.17 -13.69 12.45
N ARG A 215 8.72 -12.48 12.67
CA ARG A 215 8.48 -11.27 11.87
C ARG A 215 9.80 -10.50 11.77
N TYR A 216 9.97 -9.73 10.71
CA TYR A 216 11.09 -8.79 10.61
C TYR A 216 10.79 -7.53 11.43
N PRO A 217 11.69 -7.10 12.33
CA PRO A 217 11.51 -5.88 13.11
C PRO A 217 11.30 -4.63 12.23
N PRO A 218 10.56 -3.61 12.70
CA PRO A 218 10.31 -2.39 11.94
C PRO A 218 11.57 -1.72 11.37
N ASP A 219 12.65 -1.65 12.14
CA ASP A 219 13.91 -1.02 11.69
C ASP A 219 14.58 -1.83 10.57
N VAL A 220 14.45 -3.15 10.62
CA VAL A 220 14.95 -4.05 9.58
C VAL A 220 14.17 -3.84 8.28
N VAL A 221 12.84 -3.77 8.35
CA VAL A 221 11.99 -3.48 7.18
C VAL A 221 12.29 -2.10 6.60
N LYS A 222 12.36 -1.08 7.46
CA LYS A 222 12.67 0.30 7.07
C LYS A 222 14.02 0.38 6.34
N GLY A 223 15.04 -0.33 6.84
CA GLY A 223 16.37 -0.34 6.26
C GLY A 223 16.44 -0.92 4.83
N TRP A 224 15.45 -1.73 4.42
CA TRP A 224 15.44 -2.35 3.10
C TRP A 224 14.82 -1.51 2.00
N ASN A 225 14.11 -0.43 2.35
CA ASN A 225 13.36 0.40 1.39
C ASN A 225 12.49 -0.47 0.47
N MET A 226 11.49 -1.14 1.03
CA MET A 226 10.70 -2.12 0.29
C MET A 226 9.62 -1.52 -0.59
N ALA A 227 9.28 -2.27 -1.63
CA ALA A 227 8.03 -2.13 -2.37
C ALA A 227 7.42 -3.50 -2.66
N ALA A 228 6.11 -3.52 -2.91
CA ALA A 228 5.40 -4.67 -3.43
C ALA A 228 5.01 -4.45 -4.90
N THR A 229 4.82 -5.55 -5.63
CA THR A 229 4.26 -5.51 -6.98
C THR A 229 3.06 -6.45 -7.10
N TYR A 230 2.27 -6.32 -8.15
CA TYR A 230 1.05 -7.12 -8.32
C TYR A 230 1.40 -8.57 -8.69
N ASP A 231 0.83 -9.55 -7.97
CA ASP A 231 1.09 -10.99 -8.14
C ASP A 231 0.81 -11.53 -9.55
N LEU A 232 -0.21 -10.99 -10.20
CA LEU A 232 -0.66 -11.47 -11.51
C LEU A 232 -0.02 -10.74 -12.70
N ASP A 233 1.01 -9.92 -12.48
CA ASP A 233 1.67 -9.17 -13.54
C ASP A 233 2.69 -10.02 -14.33
N SER A 234 2.60 -9.99 -15.67
CA SER A 234 3.33 -10.89 -16.59
C SER A 234 4.82 -10.57 -16.80
N SER A 235 5.32 -9.47 -16.21
CA SER A 235 6.73 -9.11 -16.22
C SER A 235 7.10 -8.65 -14.81
N PRO A 236 7.64 -9.54 -13.95
CA PRO A 236 7.69 -9.29 -12.53
C PRO A 236 8.78 -8.27 -12.21
N LEU A 237 8.36 -7.14 -11.64
CA LEU A 237 9.26 -6.24 -10.91
C LEU A 237 9.83 -6.92 -9.66
N TYR A 238 9.22 -8.01 -9.21
CA TYR A 238 9.68 -8.82 -8.08
C TYR A 238 11.15 -9.24 -8.22
N GLY A 239 11.92 -9.04 -7.15
CA GLY A 239 13.36 -9.27 -7.12
C GLY A 239 14.19 -8.20 -7.84
N LYS A 240 13.60 -7.07 -8.24
CA LYS A 240 14.32 -5.94 -8.85
C LYS A 240 14.50 -4.80 -7.87
N LYS A 241 15.60 -4.07 -8.05
CA LYS A 241 15.81 -2.77 -7.45
C LYS A 241 15.39 -1.69 -8.44
N LEU A 242 14.53 -0.79 -8.00
CA LEU A 242 13.99 0.29 -8.81
C LEU A 242 14.45 1.64 -8.27
N GLN A 243 14.67 2.60 -9.16
CA GLN A 243 14.52 4.01 -8.81
C GLN A 243 13.11 4.45 -9.22
N VAL A 244 12.42 5.17 -8.35
CA VAL A 244 11.00 5.53 -8.48
C VAL A 244 10.84 7.03 -8.27
N MET A 245 9.98 7.66 -9.07
CA MET A 245 9.56 9.06 -8.90
C MET A 245 8.05 9.20 -9.10
N VAL A 246 7.49 10.28 -8.58
CA VAL A 246 6.16 10.74 -8.98
C VAL A 246 6.27 11.48 -10.30
N GLN A 247 5.44 11.14 -11.30
CA GLN A 247 5.51 11.75 -12.63
C GLN A 247 5.36 13.28 -12.61
N THR A 248 4.52 13.82 -11.72
CA THR A 248 4.30 15.26 -11.57
C THR A 248 5.34 15.96 -10.68
N ALA A 249 6.27 15.21 -10.07
CA ALA A 249 7.33 15.75 -9.22
C ALA A 249 8.67 15.04 -9.50
N PRO A 250 9.23 15.17 -10.73
CA PRO A 250 10.33 14.33 -11.19
C PRO A 250 11.68 14.57 -10.50
N LEU A 251 11.79 15.62 -9.68
CA LEU A 251 13.03 15.97 -8.97
C LEU A 251 13.28 15.10 -7.73
N ARG A 252 12.26 14.40 -7.22
CA ARG A 252 12.41 13.49 -6.08
C ARG A 252 12.36 12.06 -6.55
N THR A 253 13.38 11.31 -6.16
CA THR A 253 13.47 9.88 -6.44
C THR A 253 13.75 9.11 -5.17
N VAL A 254 13.26 7.88 -5.09
CA VAL A 254 13.61 6.92 -4.06
C VAL A 254 14.07 5.61 -4.71
N THR A 255 15.02 4.93 -4.07
CA THR A 255 15.44 3.59 -4.50
C THR A 255 14.74 2.56 -3.64
N VAL A 256 14.10 1.57 -4.26
CA VAL A 256 13.36 0.52 -3.56
C VAL A 256 13.74 -0.87 -4.02
N ASN A 257 13.62 -1.83 -3.11
CA ASN A 257 13.72 -3.26 -3.37
C ASN A 257 12.31 -3.85 -3.48
N VAL A 258 11.94 -4.32 -4.67
CA VAL A 258 10.63 -4.95 -4.88
C VAL A 258 10.71 -6.39 -4.42
N MET A 259 10.35 -6.61 -3.17
CA MET A 259 10.52 -7.90 -2.49
C MET A 259 9.21 -8.45 -1.97
N ASP A 260 8.10 -7.71 -2.09
CA ASP A 260 6.80 -8.18 -1.66
C ASP A 260 5.79 -8.21 -2.79
N VAL A 261 4.62 -8.77 -2.50
CA VAL A 261 3.57 -8.99 -3.47
C VAL A 261 2.25 -8.46 -2.94
N CYS A 262 1.66 -7.51 -3.69
CA CYS A 262 0.27 -7.11 -3.52
C CYS A 262 -0.60 -8.20 -4.13
N LYS A 263 -1.37 -8.90 -3.30
CA LYS A 263 -2.34 -9.91 -3.74
C LYS A 263 -3.75 -9.38 -3.58
N ASP A 264 -4.57 -9.59 -4.60
CA ASP A 264 -5.97 -9.20 -4.57
C ASP A 264 -6.76 -9.85 -3.44
N SER A 265 -6.34 -11.04 -2.98
CA SER A 265 -6.90 -11.75 -1.83
C SER A 265 -6.79 -10.95 -0.53
N ASP A 266 -5.79 -10.08 -0.42
CA ASP A 266 -5.44 -9.41 0.83
C ASP A 266 -6.21 -8.09 0.99
N CYS A 267 -6.70 -7.53 -0.12
CA CYS A 267 -7.33 -6.21 -0.16
C CYS A 267 -8.59 -6.10 -1.03
N LYS A 268 -9.28 -7.21 -1.31
CA LYS A 268 -10.55 -7.27 -2.08
C LYS A 268 -10.41 -6.70 -3.50
N MET A 269 -9.45 -7.22 -4.26
CA MET A 269 -9.18 -6.83 -5.67
C MET A 269 -8.51 -5.45 -5.86
N CYS A 270 -8.01 -4.83 -4.79
CA CYS A 270 -7.44 -3.49 -4.90
C CYS A 270 -6.20 -3.44 -5.83
N CYS A 271 -5.36 -4.48 -5.85
CA CYS A 271 -4.14 -4.49 -6.68
C CYS A 271 -4.51 -4.48 -8.17
N ARG A 272 -5.51 -5.29 -8.57
CA ARG A 272 -6.07 -5.26 -9.93
C ARG A 272 -6.68 -3.92 -10.28
N ASP A 273 -7.45 -3.33 -9.38
CA ASP A 273 -8.13 -2.07 -9.66
C ASP A 273 -7.11 -0.92 -9.78
N ASN A 274 -6.12 -0.89 -8.89
CA ASN A 274 -5.01 0.08 -8.92
C ASN A 274 -4.20 -0.03 -10.20
N THR A 275 -3.95 -1.24 -10.72
CA THR A 275 -3.24 -1.45 -11.99
C THR A 275 -4.08 -1.17 -13.24
N GLY A 276 -5.38 -0.90 -13.09
CA GLY A 276 -6.30 -0.82 -14.20
C GLY A 276 -6.38 -2.14 -14.95
N ASN A 277 -6.52 -3.24 -14.20
CA ASN A 277 -6.51 -4.60 -14.71
C ASN A 277 -5.23 -4.92 -15.50
N LYS A 278 -4.07 -4.69 -14.88
CA LYS A 278 -2.73 -4.89 -15.46
C LYS A 278 -2.37 -3.97 -16.63
N ALA A 279 -3.14 -2.92 -16.87
CA ALA A 279 -2.75 -1.88 -17.84
C ALA A 279 -1.46 -1.17 -17.42
N TRP A 280 -1.15 -1.16 -16.12
CA TRP A 280 0.01 -0.50 -15.54
C TRP A 280 0.73 -1.40 -14.53
N LYS A 281 2.05 -1.23 -14.42
CA LYS A 281 2.86 -1.86 -13.37
C LYS A 281 2.51 -1.28 -12.01
N LEU A 282 2.33 -2.13 -11.00
CA LEU A 282 2.14 -1.69 -9.62
C LEU A 282 3.48 -1.60 -8.88
N ILE A 283 3.70 -0.45 -8.25
CA ILE A 283 4.75 -0.23 -7.26
C ILE A 283 4.06 0.26 -5.99
N ASP A 284 3.73 -0.67 -5.11
CA ASP A 284 3.14 -0.37 -3.81
C ASP A 284 4.27 -0.07 -2.82
N LEU A 285 4.40 1.18 -2.38
CA LEU A 285 5.56 1.66 -1.62
C LEU A 285 5.33 1.45 -0.12
N GLU A 286 6.30 0.82 0.55
CA GLU A 286 6.28 0.73 2.01
C GLU A 286 6.43 2.14 2.62
N LYS A 287 5.88 2.35 3.83
CA LYS A 287 5.84 3.65 4.52
C LYS A 287 7.16 4.41 4.49
N GLY A 288 8.29 3.73 4.66
CA GLY A 288 9.64 4.32 4.70
C GLY A 288 10.03 4.99 3.39
N PRO A 289 10.18 4.23 2.28
CA PRO A 289 10.47 4.83 0.99
C PRO A 289 9.35 5.78 0.49
N ALA A 290 8.09 5.54 0.87
CA ALA A 290 7.00 6.46 0.59
C ALA A 290 7.20 7.83 1.27
N SER A 291 7.55 7.83 2.56
CA SER A 291 7.88 9.04 3.33
C SER A 291 9.06 9.79 2.72
N ALA A 292 10.11 9.07 2.30
CA ALA A 292 11.26 9.67 1.63
C ALA A 292 10.89 10.32 0.27
N LEU A 293 9.99 9.68 -0.49
CA LEU A 293 9.55 10.19 -1.79
C LEU A 293 8.61 11.41 -1.65
N LEU A 294 7.64 11.32 -0.74
CA LEU A 294 6.52 12.25 -0.63
C LEU A 294 6.71 13.33 0.45
N GLY A 295 7.61 13.11 1.41
CA GLY A 295 7.98 14.08 2.45
C GLY A 295 6.99 14.17 3.61
N PHE A 296 6.29 13.09 3.97
CA PHE A 296 5.42 13.04 5.16
C PHE A 296 6.15 12.45 6.37
N ASP A 297 5.77 12.86 7.58
CA ASP A 297 6.31 12.33 8.82
C ASP A 297 5.59 11.03 9.24
N THR A 298 6.38 10.06 9.73
CA THR A 298 5.92 8.75 10.21
C THR A 298 6.05 8.60 11.73
N SER A 299 6.58 9.61 12.42
CA SER A 299 6.92 9.54 13.86
C SER A 299 5.70 9.63 14.79
N SER A 300 4.58 10.18 14.30
CA SER A 300 3.37 10.38 15.09
C SER A 300 2.80 9.06 15.63
N ALA A 301 2.43 9.06 16.91
CA ALA A 301 1.73 7.93 17.54
C ALA A 301 0.35 7.64 16.89
N LYS A 302 -0.22 8.64 16.21
CA LYS A 302 -1.51 8.54 15.48
C LYS A 302 -1.32 8.35 13.98
N PHE A 303 -0.10 8.11 13.51
CA PHE A 303 0.17 7.92 12.10
C PHE A 303 -0.61 6.71 11.54
N ASP A 304 -1.33 6.94 10.44
CA ASP A 304 -1.92 5.92 9.59
C ASP A 304 -1.56 6.28 8.14
N ILE A 305 -1.02 5.32 7.39
CA ILE A 305 -0.64 5.51 5.98
C ILE A 305 -1.83 5.92 5.11
N ASN A 306 -3.05 5.55 5.52
CA ASN A 306 -4.29 5.88 4.83
C ASN A 306 -4.69 7.37 4.95
N ASP A 307 -4.09 8.11 5.88
CA ASP A 307 -4.33 9.55 6.07
C ASP A 307 -3.33 10.42 5.30
N VAL A 308 -2.33 9.81 4.65
CA VAL A 308 -1.34 10.53 3.84
C VAL A 308 -1.99 11.10 2.59
N ASN A 309 -1.86 12.41 2.39
CA ASN A 309 -2.23 13.05 1.14
C ASN A 309 -1.11 12.87 0.11
N TYR A 310 -1.42 12.27 -1.04
CA TYR A 310 -0.44 12.02 -2.10
C TYR A 310 -1.04 12.27 -3.50
N PRO A 311 -0.20 12.59 -4.50
CA PRO A 311 -0.68 13.01 -5.82
C PRO A 311 -1.30 11.86 -6.60
N VAL A 312 -2.62 11.91 -6.79
CA VAL A 312 -3.35 10.95 -7.62
C VAL A 312 -3.03 11.12 -9.11
N HIS A 313 -3.26 10.07 -9.90
CA HIS A 313 -2.83 10.03 -11.29
C HIS A 313 -3.57 11.00 -12.22
N ASN A 314 -4.70 11.61 -11.82
CA ASN A 314 -5.43 12.64 -12.60
C ASN A 314 -5.60 12.32 -14.09
N GLY A 315 -6.00 11.08 -14.41
CA GLY A 315 -6.18 10.61 -15.79
C GLY A 315 -4.92 10.15 -16.53
N LEU A 316 -3.71 10.35 -15.98
CA LEU A 316 -2.44 9.92 -16.57
C LEU A 316 -2.28 8.38 -16.63
N ARG A 317 -3.10 7.65 -15.88
CA ARG A 317 -3.15 6.18 -15.81
C ARG A 317 -4.56 5.72 -16.09
N LYS A 318 -4.97 5.81 -17.35
CA LYS A 318 -6.32 5.43 -17.77
C LYS A 318 -6.61 3.98 -17.35
N GLY A 319 -7.77 3.77 -16.73
CA GLY A 319 -8.20 2.46 -16.23
C GLY A 319 -7.76 2.15 -14.80
N ALA A 320 -6.69 2.78 -14.29
CA ALA A 320 -6.28 2.65 -12.90
C ALA A 320 -7.31 3.29 -11.95
N ALA A 321 -7.39 2.77 -10.73
CA ALA A 321 -8.21 3.35 -9.67
C ALA A 321 -7.82 4.82 -9.41
N SER A 322 -8.81 5.67 -9.14
CA SER A 322 -8.61 7.11 -8.92
C SER A 322 -7.70 7.45 -7.74
N GLY A 323 -7.53 6.52 -6.81
CA GLY A 323 -6.62 6.65 -5.67
C GLY A 323 -5.16 6.33 -6.00
N ALA A 324 -4.84 5.78 -7.17
CA ALA A 324 -3.46 5.45 -7.52
C ALA A 324 -2.66 6.68 -7.96
N MET A 325 -1.36 6.70 -7.65
CA MET A 325 -0.41 7.70 -8.12
C MET A 325 0.05 7.40 -9.55
N ALA A 326 0.37 8.45 -10.31
CA ALA A 326 1.16 8.30 -11.54
C ALA A 326 2.65 8.27 -11.19
N LEU A 327 3.26 7.08 -11.24
CA LEU A 327 4.69 6.89 -10.99
C LEU A 327 5.47 6.69 -12.29
N CYS A 328 6.76 7.01 -12.23
CA CYS A 328 7.75 6.58 -13.21
C CYS A 328 8.83 5.77 -12.50
N TYR A 329 9.31 4.71 -13.14
CA TYR A 329 10.37 3.87 -12.57
C TYR A 329 11.45 3.53 -13.59
N LYS A 330 12.63 3.19 -13.10
CA LYS A 330 13.68 2.52 -13.87
C LYS A 330 14.26 1.38 -13.06
N ILE A 331 14.59 0.27 -13.72
CA ILE A 331 15.28 -0.85 -13.09
C ILE A 331 16.76 -0.48 -12.97
N VAL A 332 17.30 -0.49 -11.76
CA VAL A 332 18.70 -0.14 -11.49
C VAL A 332 19.55 -1.34 -11.03
N GLY A 333 18.93 -2.52 -10.87
CA GLY A 333 19.64 -3.75 -10.55
C GLY A 333 18.73 -4.85 -10.03
N ALA A 334 19.35 -5.92 -9.53
CA ALA A 334 18.68 -6.89 -8.68
C ALA A 334 18.38 -6.24 -7.30
N ALA A 335 17.31 -6.70 -6.65
CA ALA A 335 17.04 -6.33 -5.27
C ALA A 335 18.24 -6.71 -4.39
N ASP A 336 18.48 -5.89 -3.36
CA ASP A 336 19.51 -6.18 -2.38
C ASP A 336 19.26 -7.53 -1.73
N LYS A 337 20.35 -8.27 -1.49
CA LYS A 337 20.26 -9.49 -0.71
C LYS A 337 19.84 -9.12 0.71
N PHE A 338 18.97 -9.98 1.21
CA PHE A 338 18.56 -9.97 2.59
C PHE A 338 19.79 -10.15 3.52
N PRO A 339 19.93 -9.37 4.61
CA PRO A 339 21.06 -9.45 5.55
C PRO A 339 21.10 -10.74 6.37
#